data_AF-A0A6P9FKI7-F1
#
_entry.id   AF-A0A6P9FKI7-F1
#
_cell.length_a   1.000
_cell.length_b   1.000
_cell.length_c   1.000
_cell.angle_alpha   90.00
_cell.angle_beta   90.00
_cell.angle_gamma   90.00
#
_symmetry.space_group_name_H-M   'P 1'
#
loop_
_entity.id
_entity.type
_entity.pdbx_description
1 polymer ?
#
loop_
_entity_poly.entity_id
_entity_poly.type
_entity_poly.pdbx_seq_one_letter_code
_entity_poly.pdbx_strand_id
1 'polypeptide(L)' 'MKMEVEQLCREVKLQRQQVSKCSEEIKNYIEERSGKDPLVKGIPEDKNPF' A
#
# COMPACT_ATOMS: atom_id res chain seq x y z
N MET A 1 16.40 -0.35 -27.84
CA MET A 1 15.63 -1.61 -28.01
C MET A 1 16.23 -2.79 -27.24
N LYS A 2 17.55 -3.09 -27.30
CA LYS A 2 18.13 -4.23 -26.54
C LYS A 2 17.82 -4.19 -25.02
N MET A 3 18.02 -3.04 -24.38
CA MET A 3 17.77 -2.88 -22.93
C MET A 3 16.29 -3.04 -22.54
N GLU A 4 15.36 -2.62 -23.40
CA GLU A 4 13.91 -2.76 -23.15
C GLU A 4 13.49 -4.23 -23.18
N VAL A 5 13.95 -4.98 -24.18
CA VAL A 5 13.69 -6.43 -24.29
C VAL A 5 14.30 -7.17 -23.10
N GLU A 6 15.52 -6.81 -22.69
CA GLU A 6 16.17 -7.38 -21.52
C GLU A 6 15.36 -7.12 -20.24
N GLN A 7 14.82 -5.90 -20.08
CA GLN A 7 13.97 -5.55 -18.94
C GLN A 7 12.66 -6.35 -18.93
N LEU A 8 11.97 -6.47 -20.06
CA LEU A 8 10.75 -7.27 -20.17
C LEU A 8 11.01 -8.76 -19.87
N CYS A 9 12.15 -9.30 -20.31
CA CYS A 9 12.57 -10.67 -19.99
C CYS A 9 12.86 -10.89 -18.49
N ARG A 10 13.16 -9.83 -17.73
CA ARG A 10 13.26 -9.88 -16.27
C ARG A 10 11.87 -9.83 -15.62
N GLU A 11 11.02 -8.90 -16.04
CA GLU A 11 9.69 -8.67 -15.47
C GLU A 11 8.69 -9.82 -15.70
N VAL A 12 8.83 -10.54 -16.81
CA VAL A 12 7.99 -11.72 -17.10
C VAL A 12 8.20 -12.83 -16.06
N LYS A 13 9.41 -12.93 -15.47
CA LYS A 13 9.77 -13.94 -14.47
C LYS A 13 9.32 -13.57 -13.05
N LEU A 14 8.73 -12.39 -12.86
CA LEU A 14 8.26 -11.94 -11.55
C LEU A 14 7.13 -12.85 -11.04
N GLN A 15 7.34 -13.47 -9.88
CA GLN A 15 6.30 -14.21 -9.18
C GLN A 15 5.29 -13.22 -8.59
N ARG A 16 4.12 -13.13 -9.22
CA ARG A 16 3.04 -12.23 -8.81
C ARG A 16 2.16 -12.91 -7.76
N GLN A 17 1.90 -12.21 -6.66
CA GLN A 17 0.91 -12.64 -5.68
C GLN A 17 -0.51 -12.44 -6.22
N GLN A 18 -1.47 -13.25 -5.77
CA GLN A 18 -2.88 -13.08 -6.12
C GLN A 18 -3.42 -11.73 -5.62
N VAL A 19 -4.21 -11.06 -6.47
CA VAL A 19 -4.81 -9.76 -6.14
C VAL A 19 -5.70 -9.84 -4.89
N SER A 20 -6.43 -10.94 -4.70
CA SER A 20 -7.25 -11.17 -3.50
C SER A 20 -6.42 -11.13 -2.22
N LYS A 21 -5.29 -11.85 -2.19
CA LYS A 21 -4.36 -11.87 -1.05
C LYS A 21 -3.73 -10.50 -0.80
N CYS A 22 -3.27 -9.81 -1.84
CA CYS A 22 -2.75 -8.45 -1.71
C CYS A 22 -3.79 -7.48 -1.15
N SER A 23 -5.04 -7.58 -1.63
CA SER A 23 -6.14 -6.71 -1.18
C SER A 23 -6.50 -6.95 0.28
N GLU A 24 -6.50 -8.21 0.72
CA GLU A 24 -6.73 -8.59 2.11
C GLU A 24 -5.62 -8.05 3.04
N GLU A 25 -4.35 -8.21 2.66
CA GLU A 25 -3.21 -7.69 3.43
C GLU A 25 -3.27 -6.16 3.56
N ILE A 26 -3.55 -5.46 2.47
CA ILE A 26 -3.70 -3.99 2.46
C ILE A 26 -4.88 -3.56 3.34
N LYS A 27 -6.03 -4.24 3.20
CA LYS A 27 -7.22 -3.95 4.00
C LYS A 27 -6.92 -4.10 5.50
N ASN A 28 -6.34 -5.24 5.90
CA ASN A 28 -6.05 -5.52 7.30
C ASN A 28 -5.11 -4.47 7.88
N TYR A 29 -4.05 -4.11 7.15
CA TYR A 29 -3.13 -3.05 7.55
C TYR A 29 -3.83 -1.70 7.79
N ILE A 30 -4.76 -1.33 6.91
CA ILE A 30 -5.52 -0.08 7.03
C ILE A 30 -6.47 -0.15 8.23
N GLU A 31 -7.23 -1.23 8.37
CA GLU A 31 -8.23 -1.39 9.44
C GLU A 31 -7.59 -1.32 10.83
N GLU A 32 -6.44 -1.98 11.03
CA GLU A 32 -5.68 -1.96 12.29
C GLU A 32 -5.26 -0.55 12.75
N ARG A 33 -5.05 0.38 11.81
CA ARG A 33 -4.44 1.69 12.08
C ARG A 33 -5.42 2.85 11.92
N SER A 34 -6.47 2.67 11.12
CA SER A 34 -7.48 3.69 10.81
C SER A 34 -8.16 4.27 12.05
N GLY A 35 -8.27 3.49 13.13
CA GLY A 35 -8.83 3.95 14.41
C GLY A 35 -7.99 5.02 15.11
N LYS A 36 -6.71 5.14 14.78
CA LYS A 36 -5.76 6.09 15.37
C LYS A 36 -5.27 7.14 14.38
N ASP A 37 -5.71 7.06 13.12
CA ASP A 37 -5.29 7.98 12.08
C ASP A 37 -5.94 9.37 12.31
N PRO A 38 -5.14 10.42 12.60
CA PRO A 38 -5.62 11.78 12.83
C PRO A 38 -6.48 12.34 11.69
N LEU A 39 -6.18 11.96 10.45
CA LEU A 39 -6.87 12.48 9.27
C LEU A 39 -8.17 11.73 8.99
N VAL A 40 -8.35 10.56 9.61
CA VAL A 40 -9.59 9.78 9.52
C VAL A 40 -10.52 10.09 10.70
N LYS A 41 -9.98 10.17 11.92
CA LYS A 41 -10.78 10.38 13.15
C LYS A 41 -10.88 11.85 13.58
N GLY A 42 -10.03 12.72 13.03
CA GLY A 42 -9.84 14.06 13.55
C GLY A 42 -8.98 14.06 14.81
N ILE A 43 -8.44 15.24 15.11
CA ILE A 43 -7.75 15.52 16.37
C ILE A 43 -8.47 16.67 17.07
N PRO A 44 -8.61 16.62 18.41
CA PRO A 44 -9.08 17.76 19.18
C PRO A 44 -8.20 18.98 18.96
N GLU A 45 -8.79 20.18 18.91
CA GLU A 45 -8.09 21.47 18.72
C GLU A 45 -6.95 21.67 19.73
N ASP A 46 -7.15 21.29 21.00
CA ASP A 46 -6.16 21.38 22.07
C ASP A 46 -4.94 20.47 21.87
N LYS A 47 -5.06 19.46 21.00
CA LYS A 47 -4.00 18.51 20.66
C LYS A 47 -3.49 18.71 19.24
N ASN A 48 -4.05 19.63 18.48
CA ASN A 48 -3.57 19.96 17.15
C ASN A 48 -2.31 20.83 17.27
N PRO A 49 -1.15 20.38 16.77
CA PRO A 49 0.08 21.17 16.85
C PRO A 49 0.11 22.37 15.89
N PHE A 50 -0.92 22.56 15.05
CA PHE A 50 -1.05 23.64 14.06
C PHE A 50 -2.42 24.30 14.17
#